data_AF-A0A7V5RL12-F1
#
_entry.id   AF-A0A7V5RL12-F1
#
_cell.length_a   1.000
_cell.length_b   1.000
_cell.length_c   1.000
_cell.angle_alpha   90.00
_cell.angle_beta   90.00
_cell.angle_gamma   90.00
#
_symmetry.space_group_name_H-M   'P 1'
#
loop_
_entity.id
_entity.type
_entity.pdbx_description
1 polymer ?
#
loop_
_entity_poly.entity_id
_entity_poly.type
_entity_poly.pdbx_seq_one_letter_code
_entity_poly.pdbx_strand_id
1 'polypeptide(L)'
;EQAQENSAEQKPMVHEQGNAPMQLELPDNLAGVLRQEMQLLEKGMGELLGHIVAGRSGDAAAVALKIEKSFVLKQALTQEELKQLVGLLPAEFITMDRKFHSDAGALAAAAEKGEFRTAMKLYTTMAESCLACHSQYAAQRFPKLAH
;
A
#
# COMPACT_ATOMS: atom_id res chain seq x y z
N GLU A 1 63.07 -14.33 5.72
CA GLU A 1 61.68 -14.21 6.22
C GLU A 1 60.99 -12.95 5.71
N GLN A 2 59.90 -13.13 4.97
CA GLN A 2 58.89 -12.11 4.68
C GLN A 2 57.82 -12.19 5.78
N ALA A 3 57.52 -11.09 6.47
CA ALA A 3 56.35 -10.98 7.33
C ALA A 3 55.32 -10.10 6.61
N GLN A 4 54.35 -10.75 5.98
CA GLN A 4 53.13 -10.12 5.48
C GLN A 4 52.12 -10.11 6.62
N GLU A 5 51.88 -8.93 7.21
CA GLU A 5 50.76 -8.71 8.12
C GLU A 5 49.49 -8.50 7.30
N ASN A 6 48.60 -9.49 7.39
CA ASN A 6 47.32 -9.57 6.73
C ASN A 6 46.30 -8.77 7.56
N SER A 7 46.09 -7.49 7.23
CA SER A 7 44.99 -6.70 7.79
C SER A 7 43.70 -7.09 7.09
N ALA A 8 42.86 -7.83 7.83
CA ALA A 8 41.51 -8.20 7.42
C ALA A 8 40.64 -6.94 7.28
N GLU A 9 40.40 -6.56 6.02
CA GLU A 9 39.45 -5.54 5.64
C GLU A 9 38.03 -6.11 5.84
N GLN A 10 37.42 -5.79 6.99
CA GLN A 10 35.99 -6.05 7.22
C GLN A 10 35.18 -5.10 6.35
N LYS A 11 34.91 -5.54 5.11
CA LYS A 11 33.91 -4.95 4.24
C LYS A 11 32.54 -5.04 4.93
N PRO A 12 31.79 -3.94 5.10
CA PRO A 12 30.46 -4.02 5.66
C PRO A 12 29.57 -4.85 4.73
N MET A 13 28.84 -5.80 5.31
CA MET A 13 27.77 -6.53 4.65
C MET A 13 26.68 -5.53 4.30
N VAL A 14 26.74 -5.02 3.07
CA VAL A 14 25.59 -4.39 2.44
C VAL A 14 24.57 -5.50 2.25
N HIS A 15 23.52 -5.52 3.07
CA HIS A 15 22.32 -6.28 2.75
C HIS A 15 21.68 -5.62 1.53
N GLU A 16 22.21 -5.91 0.35
CA GLU A 16 21.43 -5.80 -0.89
C GLU A 16 20.40 -6.92 -0.85
N GLN A 17 19.28 -6.66 -0.15
CA GLN A 17 18.08 -7.44 -0.33
C GLN A 17 17.57 -7.14 -1.74
N GLY A 18 17.87 -8.05 -2.67
CA GLY A 18 17.26 -8.06 -3.99
C GLY A 18 15.74 -8.03 -3.83
N ASN A 19 15.10 -7.07 -4.52
CA ASN A 19 13.67 -6.85 -4.56
C ASN A 19 12.96 -7.98 -5.32
N ALA A 20 13.14 -9.22 -4.90
CA ALA A 20 12.40 -10.34 -5.46
C ALA A 20 10.93 -10.23 -5.00
N PRO A 21 9.95 -10.44 -5.89
CA PRO A 21 8.56 -10.47 -5.52
C PRO A 21 8.31 -11.47 -4.38
N MET A 22 7.74 -10.98 -3.29
CA MET A 22 7.41 -11.74 -2.09
C MET A 22 5.93 -12.08 -2.08
N GLN A 23 5.57 -13.26 -1.58
CA GLN A 23 4.18 -13.58 -1.27
C GLN A 23 3.96 -13.35 0.22
N LEU A 24 2.92 -12.61 0.59
CA LEU A 24 2.52 -12.51 1.99
C LEU A 24 1.98 -13.86 2.47
N GLU A 25 2.58 -14.39 3.53
CA GLU A 25 2.10 -15.58 4.24
C GLU A 25 1.29 -15.13 5.46
N LEU A 26 -0.03 -15.22 5.36
CA LEU A 26 -0.96 -14.81 6.41
C LEU A 26 -1.88 -15.99 6.79
N PRO A 27 -2.23 -16.16 8.07
CA PRO A 27 -3.31 -17.05 8.49
C PRO A 27 -4.62 -16.75 7.74
N ASP A 28 -5.43 -17.77 7.49
CA ASP A 28 -6.64 -17.68 6.65
C ASP A 28 -7.61 -16.55 7.06
N ASN A 29 -7.77 -16.32 8.37
CA ASN A 29 -8.61 -15.24 8.89
C ASN A 29 -8.05 -13.86 8.50
N LEU A 30 -6.74 -13.65 8.67
CA LEU A 30 -6.07 -12.39 8.34
C LEU A 30 -5.97 -12.17 6.82
N ALA A 31 -5.70 -13.22 6.06
CA ALA A 31 -5.73 -13.20 4.60
C ALA A 31 -7.15 -12.90 4.06
N GLY A 32 -8.19 -13.35 4.76
CA GLY A 32 -9.58 -13.00 4.47
C GLY A 32 -9.86 -11.52 4.62
N VAL A 33 -9.45 -10.93 5.75
CA VAL A 33 -9.61 -9.50 6.05
C VAL A 33 -8.87 -8.63 5.04
N LEU A 34 -7.60 -8.96 4.73
CA LEU A 34 -6.82 -8.20 3.74
C LEU A 34 -7.49 -8.23 2.34
N ARG A 35 -8.02 -9.39 1.92
CA ARG A 35 -8.74 -9.48 0.64
C ARG A 35 -10.01 -8.64 0.61
N GLN A 36 -10.76 -8.58 1.70
CA GLN A 36 -11.94 -7.74 1.80
C GLN A 36 -11.58 -6.25 1.69
N GLU A 37 -10.49 -5.84 2.32
CA GLU A 37 -9.97 -4.48 2.17
C GLU A 37 -9.61 -4.18 0.71
N MET A 38 -8.83 -5.05 0.04
CA MET A 38 -8.45 -4.84 -1.36
C MET A 38 -9.68 -4.72 -2.29
N GLN A 39 -10.76 -5.46 -2.04
CA GLN A 39 -12.01 -5.34 -2.79
C GLN A 39 -12.72 -4.01 -2.55
N LEU A 40 -12.71 -3.52 -1.31
CA LEU A 40 -13.26 -2.20 -0.97
C LEU A 40 -12.45 -1.08 -1.62
N LEU A 41 -11.12 -1.20 -1.61
CA LEU A 41 -10.22 -0.25 -2.26
C LEU A 41 -10.43 -0.21 -3.77
N GLU A 42 -10.50 -1.37 -4.43
CA GLU A 42 -10.78 -1.47 -5.88
C GLU A 42 -12.09 -0.76 -6.25
N LYS A 43 -13.16 -1.04 -5.50
CA LYS A 43 -14.46 -0.40 -5.70
C LYS A 43 -14.37 1.12 -5.48
N GLY A 44 -13.75 1.54 -4.38
CA GLY A 44 -13.59 2.95 -4.05
C GLY A 44 -12.81 3.72 -5.12
N MET A 45 -11.73 3.13 -5.64
CA MET A 45 -10.96 3.71 -6.74
C MET A 45 -11.81 3.88 -8.01
N GLY A 46 -12.59 2.86 -8.38
CA GLY A 46 -13.50 2.95 -9.53
C GLY A 46 -14.55 4.07 -9.39
N GLU A 47 -15.19 4.17 -8.22
CA GLU A 47 -16.15 5.23 -7.90
C GLU A 47 -15.48 6.61 -7.97
N LEU A 48 -14.30 6.73 -7.38
CA LEU A 48 -13.57 7.98 -7.25
C LEU A 48 -13.23 8.60 -8.60
N LEU A 49 -12.75 7.80 -9.55
CA LEU A 49 -12.51 8.25 -10.92
C LEU A 49 -13.78 8.85 -11.53
N GLY A 50 -14.91 8.13 -11.40
CA GLY A 50 -16.21 8.57 -11.91
C GLY A 50 -16.70 9.89 -11.29
N HIS A 51 -16.46 10.11 -10.00
CA HIS A 51 -16.81 11.37 -9.33
C HIS A 51 -15.88 12.52 -9.72
N ILE A 52 -14.57 12.28 -9.84
CA ILE A 52 -13.59 13.30 -10.25
C ILE A 52 -13.91 13.80 -11.67
N VAL A 53 -14.07 12.90 -12.64
CA VAL A 53 -14.29 13.30 -14.04
C VAL A 53 -15.64 13.99 -14.26
N ALA A 54 -16.62 13.72 -13.40
CA ALA A 54 -17.93 14.36 -13.42
C ALA A 54 -18.01 15.65 -12.58
N GLY A 55 -16.91 16.06 -11.92
CA GLY A 55 -16.89 17.25 -11.07
C GLY A 55 -17.74 17.14 -9.81
N ARG A 56 -18.04 15.92 -9.33
CA ARG A 56 -18.86 15.68 -8.12
C ARG A 56 -17.99 15.77 -6.86
N SER A 57 -17.67 17.01 -6.46
CA SER A 57 -16.75 17.34 -5.35
C SER A 57 -17.11 16.60 -4.05
N GLY A 58 -18.36 16.71 -3.58
CA GLY A 58 -18.79 16.10 -2.32
C GLY A 58 -18.73 14.57 -2.33
N ASP A 59 -19.12 13.95 -3.44
CA ASP A 59 -19.05 12.49 -3.58
C ASP A 59 -17.60 11.99 -3.63
N ALA A 60 -16.75 12.67 -4.41
CA ALA A 60 -15.33 12.33 -4.52
C ALA A 60 -14.65 12.42 -3.15
N ALA A 61 -14.91 13.49 -2.39
CA ALA A 61 -14.42 13.65 -1.04
C ALA A 61 -14.91 12.53 -0.10
N ALA A 62 -16.21 12.21 -0.15
CA ALA A 62 -16.80 11.18 0.68
C ALA A 62 -16.21 9.78 0.41
N VAL A 63 -16.00 9.42 -0.86
CA VAL A 63 -15.35 8.15 -1.25
C VAL A 63 -13.89 8.13 -0.81
N ALA A 64 -13.15 9.21 -1.04
CA ALA A 64 -11.75 9.31 -0.66
C ALA A 64 -11.54 9.21 0.86
N LEU A 65 -12.42 9.83 1.66
CA LEU A 65 -12.41 9.68 3.13
C LEU A 65 -12.74 8.26 3.59
N LYS A 66 -13.59 7.53 2.86
CA LYS A 66 -13.84 6.11 3.16
C LYS A 66 -12.59 5.27 2.92
N ILE A 67 -11.87 5.55 1.83
CA ILE A 67 -10.58 4.90 1.53
C ILE A 67 -9.54 5.27 2.60
N GLU A 68 -9.36 6.55 2.96
CA GLU A 68 -8.44 6.97 4.02
C GLU A 68 -8.69 6.24 5.36
N LYS A 69 -9.98 5.99 5.66
CA LYS A 69 -10.41 5.32 6.89
C LYS A 69 -10.49 3.80 6.80
N SER A 70 -10.27 3.21 5.62
CA SER A 70 -10.42 1.76 5.43
C SER A 70 -9.28 0.94 6.00
N PHE A 71 -8.17 1.59 6.39
CA PHE A 71 -6.93 0.93 6.88
C PHE A 71 -7.24 -0.30 7.71
N VAL A 72 -7.00 -1.46 7.09
CA VAL A 72 -7.05 -2.81 7.64
C VAL A 72 -8.35 -3.14 8.38
N LEU A 73 -9.47 -2.51 8.00
CA LEU A 73 -10.78 -2.70 8.64
C LEU A 73 -10.68 -2.53 10.17
N LYS A 74 -10.40 -1.32 10.66
CA LYS A 74 -10.34 -0.90 12.09
C LYS A 74 -11.44 -1.44 13.04
N GLN A 75 -12.45 -2.14 12.55
CA GLN A 75 -13.55 -2.72 13.31
C GLN A 75 -13.68 -4.26 13.18
N ALA A 76 -12.92 -4.91 12.30
CA ALA A 76 -13.02 -6.36 12.06
C ALA A 76 -11.99 -7.18 12.86
N LEU A 77 -10.90 -6.56 13.33
CA LEU A 77 -9.83 -7.22 14.06
C LEU A 77 -9.85 -6.83 15.54
N THR A 78 -9.61 -7.80 16.42
CA THR A 78 -9.25 -7.55 17.81
C THR A 78 -7.86 -6.89 17.89
N GLN A 79 -7.54 -6.27 19.03
CA GLN A 79 -6.22 -5.68 19.26
C GLN A 79 -5.08 -6.71 19.10
N GLU A 80 -5.34 -7.97 19.46
CA GLU A 80 -4.37 -9.05 19.33
C GLU A 80 -4.19 -9.44 17.86
N GLU A 81 -5.27 -9.60 17.10
CA GLU A 81 -5.20 -9.90 15.66
C GLU A 81 -4.53 -8.76 14.87
N LEU A 82 -4.78 -7.50 15.25
CA LEU A 82 -4.10 -6.35 14.65
C LEU A 82 -2.60 -6.39 14.93
N LYS A 83 -2.20 -6.70 16.17
CA LYS A 83 -0.79 -6.82 16.55
C LYS A 83 -0.11 -7.99 15.81
N GLN A 84 -0.81 -9.11 15.68
CA GLN A 84 -0.34 -10.26 14.91
C GLN A 84 -0.17 -9.90 13.43
N LEU A 85 -1.17 -9.27 12.81
CA LEU A 85 -1.11 -8.87 11.41
C LEU A 85 0.04 -7.91 11.15
N VAL A 86 0.19 -6.86 11.96
CA VAL A 86 1.31 -5.91 11.84
C VAL A 86 2.67 -6.60 12.05
N GLY A 87 2.76 -7.62 12.90
CA GLY A 87 3.97 -8.40 13.10
C GLY A 87 4.33 -9.34 11.94
N LEU A 88 3.36 -9.72 11.12
CA LEU A 88 3.55 -10.60 9.96
C LEU A 88 3.83 -9.83 8.66
N LEU A 89 3.43 -8.56 8.59
CA LEU A 89 3.59 -7.74 7.39
C LEU A 89 4.99 -7.11 7.32
N PRO A 90 5.66 -7.12 6.16
CA PRO A 90 6.89 -6.39 5.94
C PRO A 90 6.75 -4.89 6.23
N ALA A 91 7.81 -4.25 6.72
CA ALA A 91 7.79 -2.83 7.06
C ALA A 91 7.47 -1.95 5.85
N GLU A 92 7.98 -2.32 4.68
CA GLU A 92 7.75 -1.67 3.40
C GLU A 92 6.28 -1.81 2.98
N PHE A 93 5.65 -2.98 3.17
CA PHE A 93 4.20 -3.16 2.93
C PHE A 93 3.39 -2.16 3.76
N ILE A 94 3.67 -2.09 5.08
CA ILE A 94 2.98 -1.18 6.00
C ILE A 94 3.19 0.28 5.57
N THR A 95 4.39 0.61 5.09
CA THR A 95 4.72 1.96 4.63
C THR A 95 3.94 2.33 3.38
N MET A 96 3.89 1.43 2.39
CA MET A 96 3.13 1.63 1.15
C MET A 96 1.63 1.78 1.43
N ASP A 97 1.09 0.92 2.30
CA ASP A 97 -0.30 0.95 2.68
C ASP A 97 -0.68 2.25 3.40
N ARG A 98 0.13 2.70 4.38
CA ARG A 98 -0.07 4.00 5.04
C ARG A 98 -0.01 5.17 4.06
N LYS A 99 0.94 5.13 3.12
CA LYS A 99 1.07 6.18 2.11
C LYS A 99 -0.18 6.24 1.22
N PHE A 100 -0.66 5.09 0.74
CA PHE A 100 -1.89 5.01 -0.05
C PHE A 100 -3.09 5.64 0.67
N HIS A 101 -3.29 5.29 1.95
CA HIS A 101 -4.37 5.85 2.77
C HIS A 101 -4.20 7.35 3.02
N SER A 102 -2.97 7.84 3.23
CA SER A 102 -2.68 9.26 3.36
C SER A 102 -2.95 10.03 2.07
N ASP A 103 -2.60 9.47 0.92
CA ASP A 103 -2.88 10.08 -0.39
C ASP A 103 -4.39 10.18 -0.64
N ALA A 104 -5.17 9.21 -0.17
CA ALA A 104 -6.64 9.28 -0.20
C ALA A 104 -7.19 10.44 0.65
N GLY A 105 -6.62 10.68 1.83
CA GLY A 105 -6.97 11.83 2.68
C GLY A 105 -6.63 13.17 2.02
N ALA A 106 -5.46 13.26 1.40
CA ALA A 106 -5.08 14.44 0.61
C ALA A 106 -6.02 14.66 -0.58
N LEU A 107 -6.45 13.58 -1.23
CA LEU A 107 -7.37 13.63 -2.35
C LEU A 107 -8.74 14.14 -1.89
N ALA A 108 -9.25 13.66 -0.75
CA ALA A 108 -10.47 14.16 -0.16
C ALA A 108 -10.42 15.68 0.02
N ALA A 109 -9.36 16.19 0.65
CA ALA A 109 -9.18 17.63 0.88
C ALA A 109 -9.10 18.43 -0.44
N ALA A 110 -8.49 17.89 -1.49
CA ALA A 110 -8.46 18.52 -2.81
C ALA A 110 -9.86 18.51 -3.48
N ALA A 111 -10.58 17.39 -3.38
CA ALA A 111 -11.92 17.25 -3.91
C ALA A 111 -12.91 18.21 -3.24
N GLU A 112 -12.85 18.37 -1.91
CA GLU A 112 -13.68 19.33 -1.15
C GLU A 112 -13.51 20.78 -1.62
N LYS A 113 -12.30 21.14 -2.05
CA LYS A 113 -11.97 22.47 -2.60
C LYS A 113 -12.31 22.62 -4.09
N GLY A 114 -12.83 21.57 -4.73
CA GLY A 114 -13.08 21.54 -6.18
C GLY A 114 -11.80 21.49 -7.03
N GLU A 115 -10.65 21.15 -6.44
CA GLU A 115 -9.36 21.11 -7.12
C GLU A 115 -9.18 19.78 -7.91
N PHE A 116 -10.06 19.51 -8.87
CA PHE A 116 -10.13 18.21 -9.55
C PHE A 116 -8.85 17.80 -10.29
N ARG A 117 -8.03 18.76 -10.75
CA ARG A 117 -6.70 18.44 -11.32
C ARG A 117 -5.75 17.89 -10.26
N THR A 118 -5.77 18.44 -9.06
CA THR A 118 -4.99 17.94 -7.91
C THR A 118 -5.52 16.59 -7.47
N ALA A 119 -6.84 16.45 -7.36
CA ALA A 119 -7.47 15.17 -7.03
C ALA A 119 -7.12 14.06 -8.05
N MET A 120 -7.12 14.39 -9.35
CA MET A 120 -6.74 13.43 -10.40
C MET A 120 -5.26 13.01 -10.31
N LYS A 121 -4.35 13.94 -9.98
CA LYS A 121 -2.93 13.59 -9.77
C LYS A 121 -2.77 12.60 -8.61
N LEU A 122 -3.45 12.86 -7.48
CA LEU A 122 -3.44 11.98 -6.32
C LEU A 122 -4.06 10.61 -6.65
N TYR A 123 -5.15 10.59 -7.43
CA TYR A 123 -5.76 9.34 -7.91
C TYR A 123 -4.76 8.49 -8.69
N THR A 124 -4.02 9.11 -9.62
CA THR A 124 -2.97 8.40 -10.38
C THR A 124 -1.87 7.88 -9.47
N THR A 125 -1.38 8.69 -8.52
CA THR A 125 -0.40 8.24 -7.52
C THR A 125 -0.89 7.04 -6.71
N MET A 126 -2.16 7.03 -6.32
CA MET A 126 -2.77 5.90 -5.62
C MET A 126 -2.84 4.65 -6.50
N ALA A 127 -3.21 4.79 -7.78
CA ALA A 127 -3.24 3.69 -8.73
C ALA A 127 -1.84 3.10 -8.98
N GLU A 128 -0.80 3.94 -9.07
CA GLU A 128 0.59 3.51 -9.13
C GLU A 128 1.01 2.74 -7.87
N SER A 129 0.57 3.18 -6.68
CA SER A 129 0.80 2.45 -5.42
C SER A 129 0.15 1.08 -5.40
N CYS A 130 -1.04 0.92 -5.99
CA CYS A 130 -1.67 -0.40 -6.14
C CYS A 130 -0.80 -1.32 -7.01
N LEU A 131 -0.30 -0.82 -8.14
CA LEU A 131 0.57 -1.60 -9.04
C LEU A 131 1.87 -2.01 -8.34
N ALA A 132 2.54 -1.06 -7.66
CA ALA A 132 3.79 -1.32 -6.96
C ALA A 132 3.62 -2.32 -5.81
N CYS A 133 2.54 -2.20 -5.02
CA CYS A 133 2.28 -3.15 -3.94
C CYS A 133 1.98 -4.55 -4.50
N HIS A 134 1.17 -4.63 -5.56
CA HIS A 134 0.82 -5.92 -6.16
C HIS A 134 2.01 -6.60 -6.85
N SER A 135 2.90 -5.85 -7.50
CA SER A 135 4.13 -6.41 -8.08
C SER A 135 5.04 -7.01 -7.02
N GLN A 136 5.07 -6.42 -5.83
CA GLN A 136 5.97 -6.82 -4.76
C GLN A 136 5.40 -7.87 -3.82
N TYR A 137 4.11 -7.82 -3.47
CA TYR A 137 3.53 -8.61 -2.37
C TYR A 137 2.43 -9.60 -2.78
N ALA A 138 2.01 -9.55 -4.05
CA ALA A 138 0.89 -10.35 -4.56
C ALA A 138 1.22 -11.01 -5.91
N ALA A 139 2.49 -11.35 -6.14
CA ALA A 139 2.98 -11.91 -7.39
C ALA A 139 2.28 -13.21 -7.81
N GLN A 140 1.90 -14.07 -6.86
CA GLN A 140 1.16 -15.31 -7.21
C GLN A 140 -0.24 -15.00 -7.75
N ARG A 141 -0.89 -13.95 -7.23
CA ARG A 141 -2.23 -13.53 -7.65
C ARG A 141 -2.21 -12.70 -8.93
N PHE A 142 -1.15 -11.93 -9.14
CA PHE A 142 -0.94 -11.03 -10.28
C PHE A 142 0.41 -11.31 -10.97
N PRO A 143 0.58 -12.49 -11.59
CA PRO A 143 1.89 -12.92 -12.11
C PRO A 143 2.43 -12.04 -13.24
N LYS A 144 1.57 -11.26 -13.91
CA LYS A 144 1.98 -10.31 -14.96
C LYS A 144 2.53 -8.98 -14.41
N LEU A 145 2.38 -8.72 -13.11
CA LEU A 145 2.92 -7.53 -12.46
C LEU A 145 4.25 -7.82 -11.76
N ALA A 146 4.61 -9.09 -11.53
CA ALA A 146 5.88 -9.45 -10.92
C ALA A 146 7.03 -9.17 -11.88
N HIS A 147 7.95 -8.28 -11.51
CA HIS A 147 9.14 -7.91 -12.29
C HIS A 147 10.32 -7.66 -11.37
#